data_AF-A0A523LQ69-F1
#
_entry.id   AF-A0A523LQ69-F1
#
_cell.length_a   1.000
_cell.length_b   1.000
_cell.length_c   1.000
_cell.angle_alpha   90.00
_cell.angle_beta   90.00
_cell.angle_gamma   90.00
#
_symmetry.space_group_name_H-M   'P 1'
#
loop_
_entity.id
_entity.type
_entity.pdbx_description
1 polymer ?
#
loop_
_entity_poly.entity_id
_entity_poly.type
_entity_poly.pdbx_seq_one_letter_code
_entity_poly.pdbx_strand_id
1 'polypeptide(L)'
;MVFIRAASLPGLLAVSISAFGQIPPPESPADLLSGQYTGTSYSPYAGRSFPTFPLWGDTHLHTGNSFDAGAFGARLTPEDAYRFARGEEITSSTGIPVKLSRPLDWLVVSDHSDNVGFFADLFAGKPSILSDPKGREWYERIQAGDGPGVAYEMIGLFANGKFPESLMYWPDTPEFKSVWQRNIEAAEDYNDPGQFTAFIGYEWTSLVTGNNMHRVVVYRDGGDKASQMVPYTTYPPYGSPNPRDLWKWLTSYEEKTGGDVLALAHNGNLSNGIMFPVRAQYDGKRLDLEYVTERAKWEPLYEATQIKGDGEAHPFLSPDDEFADYETWDIGNLDEVPAVKTDDMLAAEYAREALKNGLAIEARLGTNPYKFGMIGSSDSHTGLATTQEDNFFGKHSG
;
A
#
# COMPACT_ATOMS: atom_id res chain seq x y z
N MET A 1 23.12 -35.88 -104.39
CA MET A 1 24.36 -35.98 -103.60
C MET A 1 24.29 -34.91 -102.52
N VAL A 2 23.93 -35.23 -101.28
CA VAL A 2 24.71 -35.95 -100.25
C VAL A 2 25.26 -34.92 -99.25
N PHE A 3 24.66 -34.93 -98.04
CA PHE A 3 25.24 -34.57 -96.73
C PHE A 3 25.57 -33.06 -96.52
N ILE A 4 25.51 -32.44 -95.34
CA ILE A 4 25.68 -32.81 -93.92
C ILE A 4 24.77 -31.89 -93.06
N ARG A 5 24.21 -32.44 -91.99
CA ARG A 5 23.57 -31.71 -90.87
C ARG A 5 24.60 -30.85 -90.11
N ALA A 6 24.36 -29.55 -89.98
CA ALA A 6 24.95 -28.74 -88.90
C ALA A 6 23.87 -28.52 -87.83
N ALA A 7 24.13 -29.00 -86.62
CA ALA A 7 23.26 -28.82 -85.47
C ALA A 7 23.33 -27.36 -84.98
N SER A 8 22.20 -26.66 -85.02
CA SER A 8 22.02 -25.36 -84.37
C SER A 8 21.57 -25.58 -82.93
N LEU A 9 22.43 -25.28 -81.96
CA LEU A 9 22.05 -25.11 -80.55
C LEU A 9 21.07 -23.93 -80.44
N PRO A 10 19.90 -24.07 -79.78
CA PRO A 10 19.14 -22.91 -79.34
C PRO A 10 19.88 -22.26 -78.18
N GLY A 11 20.25 -20.98 -78.35
CA GLY A 11 20.78 -20.17 -77.26
C GLY A 11 19.74 -20.05 -76.14
N LEU A 12 20.09 -20.51 -74.94
CA LEU A 12 19.36 -20.17 -73.73
C LEU A 12 19.47 -18.66 -73.52
N LEU A 13 18.38 -17.93 -73.75
CA LEU A 13 18.18 -16.63 -73.11
C LEU A 13 17.99 -16.89 -71.62
N ALA A 14 19.03 -16.62 -70.83
CA ALA A 14 18.90 -16.50 -69.39
C ALA A 14 18.12 -15.21 -69.09
N VAL A 15 16.81 -15.33 -68.92
CA VAL A 15 16.01 -14.27 -68.32
C VAL A 15 16.39 -14.25 -66.84
N SER A 16 17.18 -13.26 -66.45
CA SER A 16 17.42 -12.95 -65.04
C SER A 16 16.10 -12.47 -64.44
N ILE A 17 15.36 -13.39 -63.82
CA ILE A 17 14.24 -13.04 -62.96
C ILE A 17 14.87 -12.41 -61.73
N SER A 18 14.87 -11.07 -61.67
CA SER A 18 15.20 -10.36 -60.44
C SER A 18 14.13 -10.73 -59.41
N ALA A 19 14.44 -11.73 -58.58
CA ALA A 19 13.63 -12.03 -57.41
C ALA A 19 13.77 -10.83 -56.47
N PHE A 20 12.77 -9.95 -56.46
CA PHE A 20 12.61 -8.98 -55.39
C PHE A 20 12.26 -9.76 -54.12
N GLY A 21 13.28 -10.11 -53.34
CA GLY A 21 13.15 -10.77 -52.04
C GLY A 21 12.59 -9.85 -50.95
N GLN A 22 11.73 -8.90 -51.31
CA GLN A 22 11.12 -7.95 -50.39
C GLN A 22 9.62 -7.98 -50.60
N ILE A 23 8.90 -8.30 -49.52
CA ILE A 23 7.45 -8.16 -49.46
C ILE A 23 7.19 -6.66 -49.23
N PRO A 24 6.58 -5.94 -50.19
CA PRO A 24 6.29 -4.53 -50.01
C PRO A 24 5.27 -4.34 -48.89
N PRO A 25 5.33 -3.25 -48.11
CA PRO A 25 4.24 -2.90 -47.23
C PRO A 25 2.97 -2.71 -48.09
N PRO A 26 1.81 -3.11 -47.60
CA PRO A 26 0.56 -2.96 -48.34
C PRO A 26 0.24 -1.50 -48.64
N GLU A 27 -0.41 -1.31 -49.77
CA GLU A 27 -0.54 -0.01 -50.44
C GLU A 27 -1.51 0.94 -49.73
N SER A 28 -2.43 0.42 -48.90
CA SER A 28 -3.33 1.25 -48.11
C SER A 28 -3.50 0.78 -46.65
N PRO A 29 -3.75 1.69 -45.70
CA PRO A 29 -4.13 1.35 -44.33
C PRO A 29 -5.41 0.51 -44.21
N ALA A 30 -6.28 0.52 -45.22
CA ALA A 30 -7.50 -0.28 -45.24
C ALA A 30 -7.21 -1.75 -45.59
N ASP A 31 -6.24 -2.00 -46.47
CA ASP A 31 -5.81 -3.36 -46.87
C ASP A 31 -5.11 -4.11 -45.73
N LEU A 32 -4.69 -3.35 -44.72
CA LEU A 32 -4.03 -3.83 -43.53
C LEU A 32 -5.01 -4.34 -42.46
N LEU A 33 -6.25 -3.84 -42.44
CA LEU A 33 -7.28 -4.24 -41.50
C LEU A 33 -7.89 -5.58 -41.95
N SER A 34 -7.25 -6.70 -41.60
CA SER A 34 -7.81 -8.04 -41.83
C SER A 34 -9.02 -8.28 -40.91
N GLY A 35 -9.94 -9.17 -41.32
CA GLY A 35 -11.11 -9.54 -40.51
C GLY A 35 -10.81 -10.13 -39.11
N GLN A 36 -9.53 -10.34 -38.76
CA GLN A 36 -9.09 -10.74 -37.41
C GLN A 36 -8.74 -9.55 -36.50
N TYR A 37 -8.59 -8.32 -37.02
CA TYR A 37 -8.27 -7.12 -36.26
C TYR A 37 -9.33 -6.04 -36.47
N THR A 38 -10.23 -5.90 -35.50
CA THR A 38 -11.38 -4.99 -35.53
C THR A 38 -11.08 -3.56 -35.04
N GLY A 39 -9.79 -3.22 -34.85
CA GLY A 39 -9.36 -1.89 -34.40
C GLY A 39 -9.21 -0.85 -35.52
N THR A 40 -8.97 0.41 -35.17
CA THR A 40 -8.77 1.53 -36.13
C THR A 40 -7.34 1.62 -36.69
N SER A 41 -6.42 0.79 -36.21
CA SER A 41 -5.02 0.75 -36.63
C SER A 41 -4.58 -0.68 -36.92
N TYR A 42 -3.78 -0.84 -37.97
CA TYR A 42 -3.10 -2.08 -38.29
C TYR A 42 -2.04 -2.47 -37.25
N SER A 43 -1.39 -1.47 -36.65
CA SER A 43 -0.35 -1.72 -35.65
C SER A 43 -1.04 -1.96 -34.30
N PRO A 44 -1.04 -3.20 -33.78
CA PRO A 44 -1.71 -3.52 -32.52
C PRO A 44 -1.08 -2.83 -31.31
N TYR A 45 0.07 -2.16 -31.48
CA TYR A 45 0.81 -1.41 -30.45
C TYR A 45 0.60 0.10 -30.54
N ALA A 46 0.08 0.62 -31.65
CA ALA A 46 -0.18 2.05 -31.80
C ALA A 46 -1.28 2.50 -30.82
N GLY A 47 -1.02 3.58 -30.09
CA GLY A 47 -1.98 4.13 -29.12
C GLY A 47 -2.15 3.31 -27.85
N ARG A 48 -1.31 2.30 -27.59
CA ARG A 48 -1.28 1.64 -26.27
C ARG A 48 -0.75 2.62 -25.22
N SER A 49 -1.56 2.85 -24.20
CA SER A 49 -1.24 3.73 -23.07
C SER A 49 -1.42 3.03 -21.72
N PHE A 50 -1.41 1.69 -21.70
CA PHE A 50 -1.57 0.87 -20.51
C PHE A 50 -0.32 -0.01 -20.29
N PRO A 51 0.08 -0.28 -19.04
CA PRO A 51 1.24 -1.11 -18.74
C PRO A 51 1.07 -2.53 -19.28
N THR A 52 2.14 -3.12 -19.81
CA THR A 52 2.15 -4.51 -20.31
C THR A 52 3.07 -5.44 -19.53
N PHE A 53 3.76 -4.93 -18.51
CA PHE A 53 4.65 -5.70 -17.65
C PHE A 53 4.12 -5.64 -16.22
N PRO A 54 3.92 -6.79 -15.55
CA PRO A 54 3.55 -6.79 -14.13
C PRO A 54 4.75 -6.31 -13.31
N LEU A 55 4.51 -5.32 -12.46
CA LEU A 55 5.47 -4.82 -11.47
C LEU A 55 5.09 -5.37 -10.09
N TRP A 56 6.09 -5.70 -9.27
CA TRP A 56 5.93 -6.27 -7.94
C TRP A 56 6.43 -5.28 -6.89
N GLY A 57 5.62 -4.98 -5.91
CA GLY A 57 6.01 -4.10 -4.82
C GLY A 57 5.09 -4.26 -3.63
N ASP A 58 5.32 -3.45 -2.62
CA ASP A 58 4.61 -3.49 -1.35
C ASP A 58 4.16 -2.08 -0.98
N THR A 59 2.86 -1.89 -0.78
CA THR A 59 2.30 -0.58 -0.38
C THR A 59 2.35 -0.36 1.12
N HIS A 60 2.69 -1.38 1.90
CA HIS A 60 2.42 -1.37 3.32
C HIS A 60 3.57 -1.98 4.11
N LEU A 61 4.53 -1.14 4.48
CA LEU A 61 5.72 -1.54 5.24
C LEU A 61 6.04 -0.49 6.31
N HIS A 62 6.23 -0.97 7.54
CA HIS A 62 6.59 -0.13 8.68
C HIS A 62 8.03 -0.39 9.11
N THR A 63 8.71 0.69 9.47
CA THR A 63 10.11 0.75 9.91
C THR A 63 10.20 1.06 11.40
N GLY A 64 11.41 1.19 11.93
CA GLY A 64 11.65 1.62 13.31
C GLY A 64 11.15 3.03 13.64
N ASN A 65 10.75 3.82 12.63
CA ASN A 65 10.09 5.11 12.84
C ASN A 65 8.60 4.94 13.20
N SER A 66 7.94 3.87 12.77
CA SER A 66 6.54 3.61 13.12
C SER A 66 6.41 3.32 14.62
N PHE A 67 5.29 3.76 15.21
CA PHE A 67 5.10 3.70 16.66
C PHE A 67 5.06 2.26 17.18
N ASP A 68 4.19 1.41 16.66
CA ASP A 68 4.06 0.04 17.13
C ASP A 68 5.20 -0.88 16.63
N ALA A 69 5.71 -0.68 15.41
CA ALA A 69 6.87 -1.41 14.92
C ALA A 69 8.11 -1.13 15.77
N GLY A 70 8.37 0.15 16.08
CA GLY A 70 9.41 0.55 17.02
C GLY A 70 9.20 -0.09 18.39
N ALA A 71 7.97 -0.05 18.91
CA ALA A 71 7.59 -0.69 20.17
C ALA A 71 7.96 -2.18 20.20
N PHE A 72 7.61 -2.92 19.13
CA PHE A 72 7.95 -4.34 18.94
C PHE A 72 9.36 -4.55 18.36
N GLY A 73 10.31 -3.67 18.66
CA GLY A 73 11.72 -3.94 18.46
C GLY A 73 12.27 -3.64 17.06
N ALA A 74 11.51 -3.05 16.15
CA ALA A 74 12.04 -2.64 14.84
C ALA A 74 13.15 -1.59 15.00
N ARG A 75 14.21 -1.72 14.20
CA ARG A 75 15.38 -0.81 14.21
C ARG A 75 15.76 -0.29 12.83
N LEU A 76 15.29 -0.96 11.77
CA LEU A 76 15.58 -0.56 10.39
C LEU A 76 14.95 0.79 10.08
N THR A 77 15.65 1.60 9.29
CA THR A 77 15.17 2.90 8.84
C THR A 77 14.47 2.81 7.48
N PRO A 78 13.79 3.87 7.01
CA PRO A 78 13.28 3.94 5.63
C PRO A 78 14.37 3.69 4.59
N GLU A 79 15.59 4.21 4.79
CA GLU A 79 16.73 3.97 3.91
C GLU A 79 17.09 2.47 3.86
N ASP A 80 17.15 1.79 5.00
CA ASP A 80 17.39 0.34 5.04
C ASP A 80 16.29 -0.44 4.30
N ALA A 81 15.02 -0.04 4.47
CA ALA A 81 13.89 -0.66 3.80
C ALA A 81 13.97 -0.52 2.27
N TYR A 82 14.31 0.68 1.75
CA TYR A 82 14.48 0.87 0.31
C TYR A 82 15.70 0.12 -0.24
N ARG A 83 16.83 0.11 0.47
CA ARG A 83 18.01 -0.71 0.11
C ARG A 83 17.65 -2.18 0.01
N PHE A 84 16.94 -2.69 0.99
CA PHE A 84 16.47 -4.08 1.02
C PHE A 84 15.52 -4.39 -0.15
N ALA A 85 14.52 -3.53 -0.40
CA ALA A 85 13.59 -3.67 -1.53
C ALA A 85 14.32 -3.67 -2.88
N ARG A 86 15.40 -2.89 -3.03
CA ARG A 86 16.27 -2.87 -4.22
C ARG A 86 17.19 -4.10 -4.34
N GLY A 87 17.15 -5.02 -3.37
CA GLY A 87 17.90 -6.27 -3.38
C GLY A 87 19.29 -6.21 -2.75
N GLU A 88 19.58 -5.16 -1.97
CA GLU A 88 20.78 -5.14 -1.14
C GLU A 88 20.66 -6.14 0.02
N GLU A 89 21.81 -6.62 0.50
CA GLU A 89 21.88 -7.34 1.78
C GLU A 89 21.97 -6.30 2.90
N ILE A 90 21.11 -6.43 3.92
CA ILE A 90 21.14 -5.61 5.13
C ILE A 90 21.15 -6.50 6.37
N THR A 91 21.27 -5.90 7.55
CA THR A 91 21.18 -6.63 8.84
C THR A 91 19.83 -6.35 9.47
N SER A 92 19.05 -7.38 9.78
CA SER A 92 17.74 -7.25 10.44
C SER A 92 17.83 -6.61 11.83
N SER A 93 16.69 -6.20 12.39
CA SER A 93 16.58 -5.73 13.79
C SER A 93 17.11 -6.74 14.83
N THR A 94 17.15 -8.03 14.48
CA THR A 94 17.67 -9.13 15.32
C THR A 94 19.15 -9.44 15.08
N GLY A 95 19.82 -8.70 14.20
CA GLY A 95 21.25 -8.86 13.90
C GLY A 95 21.56 -9.92 12.83
N ILE A 96 20.55 -10.41 12.11
CA ILE A 96 20.70 -11.47 11.11
C ILE A 96 20.83 -10.82 9.71
N PRO A 97 21.86 -11.16 8.90
CA PRO A 97 21.92 -10.73 7.51
C PRO A 97 20.72 -11.23 6.72
N VAL A 98 20.10 -10.34 5.93
CA VAL A 98 18.88 -10.63 5.18
C VAL A 98 18.92 -9.99 3.80
N LYS A 99 18.37 -10.70 2.81
CA LYS A 99 18.30 -10.25 1.41
C LYS A 99 17.07 -10.84 0.72
N LEU A 100 16.42 -10.10 -0.17
CA LEU A 100 15.35 -10.63 -1.02
C LEU A 100 15.88 -11.58 -2.10
N SER A 101 15.13 -12.65 -2.37
CA SER A 101 15.41 -13.55 -3.50
C SER A 101 15.29 -12.83 -4.85
N ARG A 102 14.39 -11.84 -4.92
CA ARG A 102 14.18 -10.95 -6.05
C ARG A 102 13.91 -9.52 -5.55
N PRO A 103 14.58 -8.49 -6.09
CA PRO A 103 14.24 -7.10 -5.81
C PRO A 103 12.78 -6.78 -6.18
N LEU A 104 12.18 -5.86 -5.44
CA LEU A 104 10.91 -5.24 -5.78
C LEU A 104 11.12 -4.17 -6.85
N ASP A 105 10.07 -3.90 -7.63
CA ASP A 105 10.01 -2.81 -8.60
C ASP A 105 9.61 -1.47 -7.93
N TRP A 106 8.98 -1.52 -6.74
CA TRP A 106 8.62 -0.35 -5.96
C TRP A 106 8.33 -0.70 -4.49
N LEU A 107 8.38 0.30 -3.61
CA LEU A 107 8.02 0.19 -2.19
C LEU A 107 7.40 1.50 -1.70
N VAL A 108 6.36 1.39 -0.87
CA VAL A 108 5.90 2.48 0.00
C VAL A 108 6.36 2.15 1.43
N VAL A 109 7.14 3.05 2.04
CA VAL A 109 7.35 3.03 3.49
C VAL A 109 6.19 3.80 4.11
N SER A 110 5.34 3.11 4.86
CA SER A 110 4.04 3.58 5.32
C SER A 110 3.96 3.64 6.84
N ASP A 111 5.00 4.16 7.50
CA ASP A 111 5.01 4.31 8.96
C ASP A 111 3.74 5.02 9.46
N HIS A 112 3.26 4.63 10.64
CA HIS A 112 2.13 5.28 11.29
C HIS A 112 2.35 6.80 11.45
N SER A 113 1.31 7.57 11.17
CA SER A 113 1.32 9.03 11.29
C SER A 113 1.53 9.47 12.72
N ASP A 114 0.87 8.81 13.66
CA ASP A 114 0.79 9.31 15.02
C ASP A 114 2.04 8.93 15.82
N ASN A 115 2.64 9.93 16.47
CA ASN A 115 3.86 9.82 17.26
C ASN A 115 5.07 9.21 16.50
N VAL A 116 5.10 9.41 15.18
CA VAL A 116 6.16 8.92 14.28
C VAL A 116 7.55 9.39 14.73
N GLY A 117 8.52 8.47 14.70
CA GLY A 117 9.91 8.69 15.07
C GLY A 117 10.20 8.71 16.58
N PHE A 118 9.18 8.63 17.44
CA PHE A 118 9.35 8.60 18.90
C PHE A 118 10.29 7.46 19.35
N PHE A 119 10.11 6.26 18.81
CA PHE A 119 10.87 5.09 19.24
C PHE A 119 12.33 5.14 18.83
N ALA A 120 12.64 5.65 17.64
CA ALA A 120 14.03 5.87 17.23
C ALA A 120 14.77 6.77 18.24
N ASP A 121 14.12 7.86 18.66
CA ASP A 121 14.68 8.78 19.66
C ASP A 121 14.71 8.18 21.08
N LEU A 122 13.73 7.35 21.45
CA LEU A 122 13.73 6.60 22.71
C LEU A 122 14.92 5.65 22.77
N PHE A 123 15.13 4.83 21.74
CA PHE A 123 16.25 3.88 21.69
C PHE A 123 17.61 4.58 21.68
N ALA A 124 17.69 5.76 21.04
CA ALA A 124 18.88 6.60 21.08
C ALA A 124 19.13 7.28 22.45
N GLY A 125 18.19 7.18 23.40
CA GLY A 125 18.32 7.81 24.72
C GLY A 125 18.30 9.33 24.64
N LYS A 126 17.46 9.91 23.76
CA LYS A 126 17.40 11.35 23.55
C LYS A 126 17.16 12.10 24.88
N PRO A 127 17.96 13.14 25.21
CA PRO A 127 17.88 13.80 26.51
C PRO A 127 16.51 14.38 26.87
N SER A 128 15.74 14.85 25.88
CA SER A 128 14.39 15.36 26.13
C SER A 128 13.44 14.26 26.62
N ILE A 129 13.55 13.04 26.08
CA ILE A 129 12.76 11.87 26.54
C ILE A 129 13.22 11.42 27.93
N LEU A 130 14.53 11.32 28.16
CA LEU A 130 15.07 10.84 29.46
C LEU A 130 14.86 11.85 30.61
N SER A 131 14.58 13.10 30.29
CA SER A 131 14.22 14.11 31.30
C SER A 131 12.81 13.89 31.88
N ASP A 132 11.93 13.23 31.12
CA ASP A 132 10.62 12.80 31.59
C ASP A 132 10.75 11.53 32.44
N PRO A 133 10.15 11.47 33.64
CA PRO A 133 10.23 10.27 34.49
C PRO A 133 9.73 9.00 33.81
N LYS A 134 8.64 9.09 33.03
CA LYS A 134 8.06 7.93 32.34
C LYS A 134 8.89 7.54 31.13
N GLY A 135 9.38 8.52 30.37
CA GLY A 135 10.30 8.28 29.26
C GLY A 135 11.59 7.58 29.71
N ARG A 136 12.15 7.99 30.85
CA ARG A 136 13.31 7.34 31.47
C ARG A 136 12.99 5.93 32.00
N GLU A 137 11.84 5.74 32.65
CA GLU A 137 11.39 4.41 33.09
C GLU A 137 11.30 3.42 31.92
N TRP A 138 10.66 3.82 30.82
CA TRP A 138 10.56 2.99 29.62
C TRP A 138 11.93 2.69 29.02
N TYR A 139 12.80 3.69 28.91
CA TYR A 139 14.16 3.49 28.42
C TYR A 139 14.92 2.47 29.27
N GLU A 140 14.92 2.63 30.60
CA GLU A 140 15.62 1.73 31.54
C GLU A 140 15.07 0.30 31.45
N ARG A 141 13.75 0.12 31.34
CA ARG A 141 13.11 -1.19 31.16
C ARG A 141 13.48 -1.86 29.84
N ILE A 142 13.50 -1.11 28.74
CA ILE A 142 13.96 -1.62 27.44
C ILE A 142 15.41 -2.08 27.53
N GLN A 143 16.30 -1.29 28.14
CA GLN A 143 17.71 -1.67 28.32
C GLN A 143 17.87 -2.90 29.23
N ALA A 144 16.94 -3.12 30.15
CA ALA A 144 16.88 -4.30 31.00
C ALA A 144 16.26 -5.55 30.32
N GLY A 145 15.83 -5.44 29.06
CA GLY A 145 15.28 -6.54 28.27
C GLY A 145 13.74 -6.66 28.31
N ASP A 146 13.03 -5.71 28.92
CA ASP A 146 11.56 -5.66 28.97
C ASP A 146 10.95 -4.84 27.82
N GLY A 147 11.48 -5.01 26.60
CA GLY A 147 10.97 -4.33 25.41
C GLY A 147 9.49 -4.62 25.13
N PRO A 148 9.08 -5.90 25.03
CA PRO A 148 7.67 -6.24 24.76
C PRO A 148 6.70 -5.72 25.83
N GLY A 149 7.06 -5.75 27.11
CA GLY A 149 6.20 -5.23 28.18
C GLY A 149 6.00 -3.72 28.09
N VAL A 150 7.05 -2.97 27.75
CA VAL A 150 6.96 -1.53 27.47
C VAL A 150 6.12 -1.27 26.22
N ALA A 151 6.26 -2.10 25.18
CA ALA A 151 5.49 -1.98 23.94
C ALA A 151 3.98 -2.08 24.19
N TYR A 152 3.54 -3.15 24.87
CA TYR A 152 2.13 -3.35 25.20
C TYR A 152 1.56 -2.22 26.06
N GLU A 153 2.34 -1.73 27.06
CA GLU A 153 1.92 -0.61 27.89
C GLU A 153 1.74 0.67 27.04
N MET A 154 2.73 0.99 26.21
CA MET A 154 2.72 2.20 25.39
C MET A 154 1.59 2.17 24.36
N ILE A 155 1.42 1.06 23.65
CA ILE A 155 0.32 0.87 22.68
C ILE A 155 -1.01 0.99 23.40
N GLY A 156 -1.18 0.35 24.58
CA GLY A 156 -2.41 0.47 25.36
C GLY A 156 -2.69 1.91 25.80
N LEU A 157 -1.69 2.64 26.27
CA LEU A 157 -1.84 4.06 26.61
C LEU A 157 -2.17 4.92 25.38
N PHE A 158 -1.52 4.63 24.26
CA PHE A 158 -1.72 5.33 23.00
C PHE A 158 -3.10 5.04 22.39
N ALA A 159 -3.59 3.79 22.39
CA ALA A 159 -4.92 3.45 21.89
C ALA A 159 -6.06 4.08 22.72
N ASN A 160 -5.81 4.34 24.02
CA ASN A 160 -6.81 4.81 24.96
C ASN A 160 -6.72 6.32 25.30
N GLY A 161 -5.90 7.09 24.58
CA GLY A 161 -5.76 8.54 24.79
C GLY A 161 -5.13 8.90 26.14
N LYS A 162 -4.26 8.04 26.66
CA LYS A 162 -3.57 8.19 27.95
C LYS A 162 -2.05 8.26 27.80
N PHE A 163 -1.53 8.37 26.58
CA PHE A 163 -0.10 8.56 26.35
C PHE A 163 0.37 9.88 26.96
N PRO A 164 1.54 9.94 27.64
CA PRO A 164 2.01 11.16 28.29
C PRO A 164 2.17 12.32 27.29
N GLU A 165 1.48 13.44 27.53
CA GLU A 165 1.49 14.61 26.65
C GLU A 165 2.91 15.19 26.46
N SER A 166 3.74 15.14 27.50
CA SER A 166 5.15 15.57 27.48
C SER A 166 6.03 14.76 26.52
N LEU A 167 5.59 13.58 26.11
CA LEU A 167 6.31 12.67 25.22
C LEU A 167 5.70 12.60 23.81
N MET A 168 4.61 13.34 23.55
CA MET A 168 3.90 13.27 22.28
C MET A 168 4.59 14.08 21.18
N TYR A 169 4.76 13.48 20.01
CA TYR A 169 5.27 14.13 18.81
C TYR A 169 4.07 14.59 18.00
N TRP A 170 3.69 15.86 18.17
CA TRP A 170 2.58 16.47 17.44
C TRP A 170 3.00 16.96 16.05
N PRO A 171 2.08 17.03 15.07
CA PRO A 171 2.39 17.53 13.72
C PRO A 171 3.08 18.90 13.65
N ASP A 172 2.90 19.76 14.65
CA ASP A 172 3.54 21.07 14.71
C ASP A 172 4.90 21.10 15.41
N THR A 173 5.34 20.01 16.05
CA THR A 173 6.64 19.94 16.72
C THR A 173 7.80 19.81 15.74
N PRO A 174 9.01 20.30 16.11
CA PRO A 174 10.22 20.08 15.32
C PRO A 174 10.53 18.60 15.09
N GLU A 175 10.27 17.74 16.08
CA GLU A 175 10.53 16.32 16.01
C GLU A 175 9.72 15.64 14.90
N PHE A 176 8.40 15.84 14.89
CA PHE A 176 7.51 15.27 13.88
C PHE A 176 7.89 15.75 12.48
N LYS A 177 8.07 17.05 12.31
CA LYS A 177 8.45 17.66 11.01
C LYS A 177 9.80 17.14 10.52
N SER A 178 10.76 16.97 11.41
CA SER A 178 12.08 16.44 11.05
C SER A 178 12.02 14.98 10.64
N VAL A 179 11.17 14.16 11.27
CA VAL A 179 10.98 12.76 10.89
C VAL A 179 10.29 12.68 9.53
N TRP A 180 9.22 13.46 9.31
CA TRP A 180 8.53 13.50 8.02
C TRP A 180 9.48 13.92 6.88
N GLN A 181 10.27 14.97 7.12
CA GLN A 181 11.25 15.44 6.15
C GLN A 181 12.29 14.36 5.81
N ARG A 182 12.79 13.61 6.81
CA ARG A 182 13.71 12.48 6.57
C ARG A 182 13.06 11.32 5.81
N ASN A 183 11.78 11.01 6.09
CA ASN A 183 11.06 9.99 5.33
C ASN A 183 10.92 10.38 3.86
N ILE A 184 10.63 11.66 3.57
CA ILE A 184 10.61 12.19 2.19
C ILE A 184 12.00 12.10 1.56
N GLU A 185 13.04 12.54 2.26
CA GLU A 185 14.43 12.50 1.75
C GLU A 185 14.86 11.07 1.45
N ALA A 186 14.54 10.10 2.31
CA ALA A 186 14.81 8.70 2.04
C ALA A 186 14.08 8.19 0.79
N ALA A 187 12.82 8.58 0.57
CA ALA A 187 12.13 8.20 -0.66
C ALA A 187 12.81 8.82 -1.90
N GLU A 188 13.13 10.12 -1.86
CA GLU A 188 13.78 10.83 -2.97
C GLU A 188 15.18 10.27 -3.29
N ASP A 189 16.00 10.01 -2.26
CA ASP A 189 17.38 9.52 -2.41
C ASP A 189 17.44 8.09 -3.00
N TYR A 190 16.41 7.28 -2.76
CA TYR A 190 16.36 5.89 -3.22
C TYR A 190 15.44 5.65 -4.42
N ASN A 191 14.73 6.67 -4.89
CA ASN A 191 13.95 6.60 -6.11
C ASN A 191 14.88 6.54 -7.33
N ASP A 192 14.73 5.52 -8.18
CA ASP A 192 15.52 5.33 -9.40
C ASP A 192 14.57 5.13 -10.60
N PRO A 193 14.03 6.22 -11.17
CA PRO A 193 12.98 6.15 -12.19
C PRO A 193 13.35 5.23 -13.36
N GLY A 194 12.50 4.23 -13.60
CA GLY A 194 12.69 3.21 -14.63
C GLY A 194 13.35 1.92 -14.15
N GLN A 195 13.85 1.88 -12.91
CA GLN A 195 14.37 0.68 -12.25
C GLN A 195 13.65 0.37 -10.93
N PHE A 196 13.41 1.39 -10.11
CA PHE A 196 12.75 1.25 -8.81
C PHE A 196 12.00 2.54 -8.44
N THR A 197 10.76 2.41 -7.99
CA THR A 197 10.02 3.56 -7.44
C THR A 197 9.97 3.50 -5.92
N ALA A 198 10.61 4.47 -5.27
CA ALA A 198 10.41 4.73 -3.85
C ALA A 198 9.26 5.72 -3.69
N PHE A 199 8.10 5.24 -3.26
CA PHE A 199 6.95 6.10 -3.03
C PHE A 199 7.04 6.79 -1.68
N ILE A 200 6.64 8.06 -1.64
CA ILE A 200 6.35 8.77 -0.40
C ILE A 200 4.97 8.32 0.08
N GLY A 201 4.87 7.95 1.36
CA GLY A 201 3.62 7.56 1.98
C GLY A 201 3.71 7.54 3.50
N TYR A 202 2.57 7.33 4.12
CA TYR A 202 2.42 7.12 5.56
C TYR A 202 1.11 6.39 5.84
N GLU A 203 0.95 5.82 7.01
CA GLU A 203 -0.33 5.26 7.44
C GLU A 203 -1.07 6.18 8.40
N TRP A 204 -2.29 6.57 8.06
CA TRP A 204 -3.21 7.23 8.98
C TRP A 204 -3.85 6.19 9.92
N THR A 205 -3.43 6.20 11.18
CA THR A 205 -3.63 5.11 12.17
C THR A 205 -4.97 5.16 12.90
N SER A 206 -6.09 5.29 12.19
CA SER A 206 -7.39 5.51 12.85
C SER A 206 -7.91 4.29 13.60
N LEU A 207 -8.11 4.45 14.91
CA LEU A 207 -8.62 3.43 15.81
C LEU A 207 -9.89 3.92 16.53
N VAL A 208 -10.98 3.16 16.44
CA VAL A 208 -12.23 3.46 17.15
C VAL A 208 -12.50 2.37 18.20
N THR A 209 -11.97 2.52 19.40
CA THR A 209 -12.07 1.51 20.48
C THR A 209 -11.58 0.14 20.01
N GLY A 210 -10.36 0.09 19.46
CA GLY A 210 -9.76 -1.13 18.89
C GLY A 210 -10.20 -1.48 17.47
N ASN A 211 -11.28 -0.87 16.97
CA ASN A 211 -11.77 -1.16 15.63
C ASN A 211 -10.90 -0.45 14.59
N ASN A 212 -10.26 -1.26 13.74
CA ASN A 212 -9.37 -0.78 12.69
C ASN A 212 -10.09 0.08 11.65
N MET A 213 -9.58 1.28 11.42
CA MET A 213 -9.95 2.20 10.35
C MET A 213 -8.71 2.81 9.69
N HIS A 214 -7.58 2.10 9.68
CA HIS A 214 -6.36 2.62 9.10
C HIS A 214 -6.48 2.85 7.58
N ARG A 215 -5.65 3.77 7.07
CA ARG A 215 -5.40 3.93 5.62
C ARG A 215 -3.95 4.24 5.35
N VAL A 216 -3.35 3.55 4.38
CA VAL A 216 -2.08 4.02 3.80
C VAL A 216 -2.37 5.17 2.84
N VAL A 217 -1.76 6.33 3.05
CA VAL A 217 -1.80 7.46 2.13
C VAL A 217 -0.56 7.39 1.24
N VAL A 218 -0.77 7.36 -0.08
CA VAL A 218 0.30 7.28 -1.08
C VAL A 218 0.29 8.53 -1.95
N TYR A 219 1.46 9.13 -2.10
CA TYR A 219 1.66 10.31 -2.92
C TYR A 219 2.11 9.85 -4.31
N ARG A 220 1.50 10.41 -5.36
CA ARG A 220 2.05 10.30 -6.71
C ARG A 220 3.27 11.21 -6.89
N ASP A 221 3.35 12.25 -6.09
CA ASP A 221 4.29 13.36 -6.22
C ASP A 221 5.66 13.08 -5.58
N GLY A 222 6.63 13.96 -5.88
CA GLY A 222 7.92 14.00 -5.21
C GLY A 222 7.95 14.92 -3.98
N GLY A 223 9.13 15.03 -3.40
CA GLY A 223 9.37 15.75 -2.14
C GLY A 223 9.05 17.25 -2.20
N ASP A 224 9.09 17.89 -3.37
CA ASP A 224 8.76 19.31 -3.56
C ASP A 224 7.30 19.64 -3.25
N LYS A 225 6.40 18.68 -3.43
CA LYS A 225 4.99 18.80 -3.02
C LYS A 225 4.71 18.13 -1.69
N ALA A 226 5.22 16.93 -1.46
CA ALA A 226 4.96 16.17 -0.23
C ALA A 226 5.42 16.92 1.04
N SER A 227 6.52 17.68 0.97
CA SER A 227 7.04 18.46 2.10
C SER A 227 6.20 19.70 2.47
N GLN A 228 5.24 20.10 1.65
CA GLN A 228 4.43 21.31 1.89
C GLN A 228 3.37 21.13 2.98
N MET A 229 3.03 19.87 3.31
CA MET A 229 2.13 19.50 4.40
C MET A 229 2.72 18.32 5.15
N VAL A 230 2.41 18.24 6.44
CA VAL A 230 2.77 17.09 7.28
C VAL A 230 1.62 16.09 7.32
N PRO A 231 1.89 14.77 7.51
CA PRO A 231 0.88 13.74 7.64
C PRO A 231 -0.27 14.14 8.57
N TYR A 232 -1.51 13.89 8.14
CA TYR A 232 -2.67 14.00 9.02
C TYR A 232 -2.62 12.89 10.06
N THR A 233 -2.88 13.23 11.32
CA THR A 233 -2.91 12.28 12.44
C THR A 233 -4.35 11.98 12.86
N THR A 234 -4.52 11.16 13.89
CA THR A 234 -5.85 10.76 14.39
C THR A 234 -6.20 11.42 15.73
N TYR A 235 -5.17 11.87 16.46
CA TYR A 235 -5.35 12.52 17.75
C TYR A 235 -5.72 14.01 17.67
N PRO A 236 -6.75 14.47 18.39
CA PRO A 236 -7.01 15.90 18.55
C PRO A 236 -5.88 16.59 19.33
N PRO A 237 -5.60 17.88 19.09
CA PRO A 237 -6.38 18.80 18.24
C PRO A 237 -5.98 18.79 16.76
N TYR A 238 -4.93 18.06 16.37
CA TYR A 238 -4.35 18.11 15.02
C TYR A 238 -4.92 17.07 14.05
N GLY A 239 -5.63 16.08 14.58
CA GLY A 239 -6.16 14.93 13.86
C GLY A 239 -7.60 14.59 14.25
N SER A 240 -8.12 13.57 13.58
CA SER A 240 -9.44 12.97 13.80
C SER A 240 -9.38 11.51 13.39
N PRO A 241 -10.10 10.58 14.04
CA PRO A 241 -10.24 9.19 13.58
C PRO A 241 -11.31 9.05 12.48
N ASN A 242 -11.99 10.12 12.08
CA ASN A 242 -13.06 10.05 11.07
C ASN A 242 -12.48 10.13 9.64
N PRO A 243 -12.75 9.15 8.75
CA PRO A 243 -12.22 9.16 7.40
C PRO A 243 -12.68 10.38 6.58
N ARG A 244 -13.82 10.99 6.91
CA ARG A 244 -14.25 12.24 6.25
C ARG A 244 -13.31 13.40 6.52
N ASP A 245 -12.67 13.43 7.69
CA ASP A 245 -11.71 14.49 7.99
C ASP A 245 -10.37 14.21 7.31
N LEU A 246 -9.98 12.93 7.16
CA LEU A 246 -8.87 12.56 6.28
C LEU A 246 -9.13 13.01 4.84
N TRP A 247 -10.32 12.77 4.27
CA TRP A 247 -10.64 13.19 2.89
C TRP A 247 -10.59 14.71 2.70
N LYS A 248 -11.01 15.49 3.71
CA LYS A 248 -10.82 16.96 3.71
C LYS A 248 -9.34 17.35 3.70
N TRP A 249 -8.51 16.63 4.46
CA TRP A 249 -7.07 16.85 4.45
C TRP A 249 -6.45 16.50 3.09
N LEU A 250 -6.84 15.38 2.48
CA LEU A 250 -6.40 14.99 1.12
C LEU A 250 -6.80 16.04 0.07
N THR A 251 -8.02 16.57 0.18
CA THR A 251 -8.52 17.68 -0.65
C THR A 251 -7.65 18.92 -0.47
N SER A 252 -7.36 19.28 0.78
CA SER A 252 -6.51 20.44 1.10
C SER A 252 -5.09 20.28 0.58
N TYR A 253 -4.56 19.05 0.57
CA TYR A 253 -3.26 18.74 -0.04
C TYR A 253 -3.28 18.98 -1.55
N GLU A 254 -4.24 18.39 -2.29
CA GLU A 254 -4.34 18.59 -3.74
C GLU A 254 -4.53 20.09 -4.09
N GLU A 255 -5.40 20.80 -3.36
CA GLU A 255 -5.66 22.24 -3.59
C GLU A 255 -4.44 23.12 -3.31
N LYS A 256 -3.71 22.84 -2.22
CA LYS A 256 -2.55 23.64 -1.82
C LYS A 256 -1.33 23.40 -2.72
N THR A 257 -1.08 22.14 -3.06
CA THR A 257 0.18 21.71 -3.70
C THR A 257 0.05 21.50 -5.20
N GLY A 258 -1.17 21.32 -5.71
CA GLY A 258 -1.41 20.82 -7.07
C GLY A 258 -0.90 19.39 -7.27
N GLY A 259 -0.74 18.63 -6.18
CA GLY A 259 -0.36 17.23 -6.15
C GLY A 259 -1.53 16.27 -6.29
N ASP A 260 -1.23 14.98 -6.40
CA ASP A 260 -2.20 13.88 -6.43
C ASP A 260 -1.89 12.89 -5.29
N VAL A 261 -2.90 12.56 -4.50
CA VAL A 261 -2.80 11.58 -3.39
C VAL A 261 -4.00 10.65 -3.40
N LEU A 262 -3.81 9.45 -2.85
CA LEU A 262 -4.90 8.52 -2.57
C LEU A 262 -4.69 7.83 -1.22
N ALA A 263 -5.74 7.20 -0.72
CA ALA A 263 -5.75 6.42 0.50
C ALA A 263 -6.15 4.96 0.21
N LEU A 264 -5.53 4.01 0.89
CA LEU A 264 -5.84 2.59 0.78
C LEU A 264 -6.31 2.10 2.15
N ALA A 265 -7.62 1.84 2.28
CA ALA A 265 -8.13 1.18 3.47
C ALA A 265 -7.73 -0.30 3.48
N HIS A 266 -7.58 -0.89 4.66
CA HIS A 266 -7.09 -2.27 4.82
C HIS A 266 -7.65 -2.94 6.08
N ASN A 267 -7.51 -4.26 6.19
CA ASN A 267 -8.02 -5.13 7.29
C ASN A 267 -9.40 -4.76 7.83
N GLY A 268 -10.40 -4.74 6.98
CA GLY A 268 -11.79 -4.64 7.40
C GLY A 268 -12.17 -5.75 8.39
N ASN A 269 -11.55 -6.93 8.33
CA ASN A 269 -11.73 -8.05 9.27
C ASN A 269 -11.38 -7.71 10.73
N LEU A 270 -10.65 -6.61 10.98
CA LEU A 270 -10.31 -6.11 12.32
C LEU A 270 -11.11 -4.85 12.73
N SER A 271 -12.19 -4.51 12.01
CA SER A 271 -12.93 -3.25 12.21
C SER A 271 -14.19 -3.38 13.08
N ASN A 272 -14.52 -4.57 13.55
CA ASN A 272 -15.84 -4.97 14.06
C ASN A 272 -17.02 -4.33 13.30
N GLY A 273 -16.98 -4.39 11.95
CA GLY A 273 -18.10 -4.01 11.09
C GLY A 273 -18.17 -2.53 10.72
N ILE A 274 -17.16 -1.72 11.05
CA ILE A 274 -17.19 -0.28 10.74
C ILE A 274 -16.45 0.09 9.45
N MET A 275 -15.70 -0.84 8.84
CA MET A 275 -14.95 -0.58 7.60
C MET A 275 -15.88 -0.35 6.41
N PHE A 276 -16.94 -1.14 6.25
CA PHE A 276 -17.88 -1.05 5.11
C PHE A 276 -19.32 -0.81 5.56
N PRO A 277 -19.63 0.36 6.16
CA PRO A 277 -20.99 0.65 6.62
C PRO A 277 -21.99 0.61 5.45
N VAL A 278 -23.20 0.11 5.69
CA VAL A 278 -24.26 0.04 4.66
C VAL A 278 -25.37 1.09 4.87
N ARG A 279 -25.53 1.56 6.11
CA ARG A 279 -26.61 2.49 6.52
C ARG A 279 -26.10 3.73 7.22
N ALA A 280 -25.20 3.57 8.18
CA ALA A 280 -24.59 4.64 8.96
C ALA A 280 -23.16 4.27 9.31
N GLN A 281 -22.32 5.29 9.47
CA GLN A 281 -20.96 5.17 9.98
C GLN A 281 -20.97 4.85 11.48
N TYR A 282 -19.78 4.58 12.05
CA TYR A 282 -19.61 4.25 13.47
C TYR A 282 -20.13 5.33 14.43
N ASP A 283 -20.19 6.59 13.99
CA ASP A 283 -20.71 7.74 14.73
C ASP A 283 -22.24 7.92 14.62
N GLY A 284 -22.93 6.99 13.94
CA GLY A 284 -24.36 7.04 13.68
C GLY A 284 -24.79 7.97 12.54
N LYS A 285 -23.86 8.73 11.93
CA LYS A 285 -24.17 9.56 10.76
C LYS A 285 -24.49 8.65 9.57
N ARG A 286 -25.70 8.81 9.03
CA ARG A 286 -26.17 8.08 7.85
C ARG A 286 -25.26 8.32 6.65
N LEU A 287 -25.16 7.31 5.78
CA LEU A 287 -24.51 7.50 4.50
C LEU A 287 -25.29 8.50 3.65
N ASP A 288 -24.58 9.48 3.11
CA ASP A 288 -25.08 10.55 2.27
C ASP A 288 -24.27 10.62 0.97
N LEU A 289 -24.69 11.50 0.04
CA LEU A 289 -24.02 11.67 -1.25
C LEU A 289 -22.54 12.07 -1.09
N GLU A 290 -22.24 12.90 -0.08
CA GLU A 290 -20.88 13.30 0.26
C GLU A 290 -20.03 12.08 0.61
N TYR A 291 -20.51 11.20 1.50
CA TYR A 291 -19.77 9.97 1.87
C TYR A 291 -19.39 9.15 0.65
N VAL A 292 -20.37 8.85 -0.20
CA VAL A 292 -20.16 7.90 -1.30
C VAL A 292 -19.27 8.48 -2.39
N THR A 293 -19.36 9.79 -2.61
CA THR A 293 -18.55 10.49 -3.60
C THR A 293 -17.10 10.62 -3.13
N GLU A 294 -16.90 11.07 -1.88
CA GLU A 294 -15.56 11.24 -1.32
C GLU A 294 -14.85 9.89 -1.17
N ARG A 295 -15.53 8.85 -0.65
CA ARG A 295 -14.91 7.52 -0.54
C ARG A 295 -14.51 6.94 -1.89
N ALA A 296 -15.40 7.05 -2.89
CA ALA A 296 -15.09 6.57 -4.24
C ALA A 296 -13.94 7.33 -4.91
N LYS A 297 -13.76 8.62 -4.57
CA LYS A 297 -12.63 9.44 -5.06
C LYS A 297 -11.32 9.01 -4.38
N TRP A 298 -11.31 8.99 -3.05
CA TRP A 298 -10.07 8.94 -2.27
C TRP A 298 -9.60 7.53 -1.93
N GLU A 299 -10.51 6.55 -1.90
CA GLU A 299 -10.21 5.15 -1.56
C GLU A 299 -10.44 4.21 -2.76
N PRO A 300 -9.74 4.40 -3.90
CA PRO A 300 -9.95 3.59 -5.11
C PRO A 300 -9.34 2.18 -5.01
N LEU A 301 -8.55 1.91 -3.97
CA LEU A 301 -7.90 0.63 -3.71
C LEU A 301 -8.19 0.19 -2.28
N TYR A 302 -8.34 -1.12 -2.09
CA TYR A 302 -8.51 -1.75 -0.79
C TYR A 302 -7.56 -2.93 -0.65
N GLU A 303 -6.88 -3.00 0.47
CA GLU A 303 -5.98 -4.10 0.80
C GLU A 303 -6.74 -5.17 1.58
N ALA A 304 -7.05 -6.26 0.87
CA ALA A 304 -7.87 -7.34 1.39
C ALA A 304 -7.06 -8.37 2.17
N THR A 305 -5.77 -8.52 1.88
CA THR A 305 -4.95 -9.62 2.41
C THR A 305 -3.64 -9.12 2.99
N GLN A 306 -3.29 -9.63 4.17
CA GLN A 306 -2.06 -9.32 4.89
C GLN A 306 -1.65 -10.48 5.83
N ILE A 307 -0.55 -10.31 6.57
CA ILE A 307 -0.15 -11.22 7.66
C ILE A 307 -1.24 -11.32 8.76
N LYS A 308 -2.12 -10.32 8.89
CA LYS A 308 -3.25 -10.28 9.85
C LYS A 308 -4.51 -11.03 9.33
N GLY A 309 -4.31 -12.01 8.45
CA GLY A 309 -5.37 -12.82 7.85
C GLY A 309 -5.96 -12.22 6.58
N ASP A 310 -6.73 -13.05 5.89
CA ASP A 310 -7.45 -12.67 4.69
C ASP A 310 -8.81 -12.02 5.03
N GLY A 311 -9.08 -10.89 4.38
CA GLY A 311 -10.31 -10.11 4.49
C GLY A 311 -11.08 -10.02 3.17
N GLU A 312 -10.80 -10.90 2.20
CA GLU A 312 -11.52 -10.95 0.92
C GLU A 312 -12.94 -11.51 1.14
N ALA A 313 -13.02 -12.68 1.78
CA ALA A 313 -14.23 -13.50 1.91
C ALA A 313 -14.36 -14.15 3.28
N HIS A 314 -15.56 -14.66 3.59
CA HIS A 314 -15.83 -15.38 4.83
C HIS A 314 -16.85 -16.51 4.60
N PRO A 315 -16.72 -17.70 5.23
CA PRO A 315 -17.60 -18.85 4.97
C PRO A 315 -19.07 -18.57 5.27
N PHE A 316 -19.36 -17.78 6.32
CA PHE A 316 -20.72 -17.33 6.62
C PHE A 316 -21.35 -16.51 5.47
N LEU A 317 -20.56 -15.67 4.79
CA LEU A 317 -21.04 -14.80 3.71
C LEU A 317 -21.06 -15.51 2.35
N SER A 318 -20.36 -16.64 2.23
CA SER A 318 -20.19 -17.37 0.98
C SER A 318 -20.17 -18.88 1.24
N PRO A 319 -21.29 -19.46 1.71
CA PRO A 319 -21.33 -20.84 2.21
C PRO A 319 -21.11 -21.91 1.13
N ASP A 320 -21.30 -21.56 -0.14
CA ASP A 320 -21.13 -22.46 -1.29
C ASP A 320 -19.75 -22.30 -1.97
N ASP A 321 -18.86 -21.47 -1.41
CA ASP A 321 -17.52 -21.19 -1.95
C ASP A 321 -16.45 -21.88 -1.10
N GLU A 322 -15.79 -22.88 -1.66
CA GLU A 322 -14.73 -23.65 -0.99
C GLU A 322 -13.47 -22.84 -0.68
N PHE A 323 -13.29 -21.67 -1.32
CA PHE A 323 -12.15 -20.78 -1.08
C PHE A 323 -12.49 -19.65 -0.10
N ALA A 324 -13.71 -19.60 0.44
CA ALA A 324 -14.12 -18.55 1.38
C ALA A 324 -13.53 -18.72 2.79
N ASP A 325 -12.86 -19.84 3.08
CA ASP A 325 -12.13 -20.10 4.33
C ASP A 325 -10.61 -20.16 4.12
N TYR A 326 -10.05 -19.12 3.51
CA TYR A 326 -8.61 -19.02 3.27
C TYR A 326 -7.98 -18.08 4.30
N GLU A 327 -7.18 -18.61 5.24
CA GLU A 327 -6.45 -17.82 6.25
C GLU A 327 -7.33 -16.77 6.97
N THR A 328 -8.59 -17.12 7.22
CA THR A 328 -9.61 -16.26 7.84
C THR A 328 -9.17 -15.82 9.23
N TRP A 329 -9.23 -14.51 9.51
CA TRP A 329 -9.01 -13.97 10.84
C TRP A 329 -10.23 -13.17 11.30
N ASP A 330 -11.12 -13.81 12.05
CA ASP A 330 -12.37 -13.27 12.59
C ASP A 330 -12.42 -13.27 14.13
N ILE A 331 -11.29 -13.46 14.80
CA ILE A 331 -11.24 -13.68 16.25
C ILE A 331 -11.37 -12.41 17.10
N GLY A 332 -11.28 -11.21 16.52
CA GLY A 332 -11.40 -9.96 17.29
C GLY A 332 -11.04 -8.68 16.52
N ASN A 333 -10.69 -7.62 17.26
CA ASN A 333 -10.15 -6.37 16.72
C ASN A 333 -8.71 -6.13 17.23
N LEU A 334 -8.17 -4.91 17.12
CA LEU A 334 -6.79 -4.62 17.54
C LEU A 334 -6.59 -4.50 19.06
N ASP A 335 -7.64 -4.24 19.85
CA ASP A 335 -7.55 -4.09 21.31
C ASP A 335 -8.06 -5.33 22.08
N GLU A 336 -9.06 -6.03 21.55
CA GLU A 336 -9.75 -7.13 22.21
C GLU A 336 -9.70 -8.38 21.34
N VAL A 337 -8.92 -9.37 21.80
CA VAL A 337 -8.84 -10.71 21.20
C VAL A 337 -8.92 -11.75 22.33
N PRO A 338 -9.92 -12.66 22.32
CA PRO A 338 -11.00 -12.75 21.35
C PRO A 338 -12.13 -11.73 21.62
N ALA A 339 -12.69 -11.12 20.58
CA ALA A 339 -13.96 -10.38 20.65
C ALA A 339 -15.04 -11.16 19.90
N VAL A 340 -16.26 -11.21 20.45
CA VAL A 340 -17.37 -11.94 19.81
C VAL A 340 -17.87 -11.14 18.60
N LYS A 341 -17.51 -11.60 17.40
CA LYS A 341 -18.08 -11.08 16.15
C LYS A 341 -19.54 -11.50 16.00
N THR A 342 -20.36 -10.62 15.43
CA THR A 342 -21.72 -10.93 15.00
C THR A 342 -21.80 -11.01 13.48
N ASP A 343 -22.81 -11.72 12.97
CA ASP A 343 -23.07 -11.83 11.52
C ASP A 343 -23.17 -10.46 10.81
N ASP A 344 -23.78 -9.48 11.48
CA ASP A 344 -23.88 -8.10 10.98
C ASP A 344 -22.52 -7.40 10.90
N MET A 345 -21.59 -7.71 11.82
CA MET A 345 -20.22 -7.21 11.74
C MET A 345 -19.53 -7.82 10.52
N LEU A 346 -19.53 -9.15 10.40
CA LEU A 346 -18.88 -9.85 9.28
C LEU A 346 -19.34 -9.29 7.92
N ALA A 347 -20.64 -9.05 7.73
CA ALA A 347 -21.18 -8.49 6.49
C ALA A 347 -20.66 -7.08 6.13
N ALA A 348 -20.04 -6.36 7.07
CA ALA A 348 -19.49 -5.02 6.90
C ALA A 348 -17.95 -4.97 7.04
N GLU A 349 -17.27 -6.12 7.03
CA GLU A 349 -15.81 -6.24 7.19
C GLU A 349 -15.08 -6.83 5.98
N TYR A 350 -15.75 -7.64 5.16
CA TYR A 350 -15.12 -8.40 4.08
C TYR A 350 -15.32 -7.77 2.69
N ALA A 351 -14.27 -7.82 1.86
CA ALA A 351 -14.19 -7.09 0.60
C ALA A 351 -15.29 -7.48 -0.40
N ARG A 352 -15.56 -8.79 -0.60
CA ARG A 352 -16.58 -9.22 -1.58
C ARG A 352 -17.99 -8.80 -1.19
N GLU A 353 -18.30 -8.87 0.11
CA GLU A 353 -19.60 -8.40 0.60
C GLU A 353 -19.68 -6.87 0.50
N ALA A 354 -18.57 -6.14 0.69
CA ALA A 354 -18.50 -4.71 0.40
C ALA A 354 -18.78 -4.40 -1.07
N LEU A 355 -18.17 -5.12 -2.04
CA LEU A 355 -18.44 -4.94 -3.47
C LEU A 355 -19.94 -5.12 -3.79
N LYS A 356 -20.58 -6.14 -3.21
CA LYS A 356 -22.03 -6.40 -3.34
C LYS A 356 -22.86 -5.30 -2.69
N ASN A 357 -22.55 -4.91 -1.46
CA ASN A 357 -23.23 -3.83 -0.75
C ASN A 357 -23.07 -2.48 -1.47
N GLY A 358 -21.94 -2.28 -2.15
CA GLY A 358 -21.66 -1.13 -3.01
C GLY A 358 -22.71 -0.93 -4.11
N LEU A 359 -23.14 -2.02 -4.77
CA LEU A 359 -24.21 -1.98 -5.78
C LEU A 359 -25.56 -1.54 -5.16
N ALA A 360 -25.87 -2.02 -3.96
CA ALA A 360 -27.09 -1.63 -3.24
C ALA A 360 -27.03 -0.17 -2.72
N ILE A 361 -25.85 0.35 -2.41
CA ILE A 361 -25.63 1.75 -2.06
C ILE A 361 -25.76 2.63 -3.31
N GLU A 362 -25.17 2.23 -4.44
CA GLU A 362 -25.24 2.94 -5.72
C GLU A 362 -26.68 3.13 -6.18
N ALA A 363 -27.53 2.10 -6.08
CA ALA A 363 -28.95 2.20 -6.39
C ALA A 363 -29.71 3.23 -5.52
N ARG A 364 -29.21 3.54 -4.31
CA ARG A 364 -29.83 4.49 -3.37
C ARG A 364 -29.26 5.90 -3.44
N LEU A 365 -27.95 6.03 -3.63
CA LEU A 365 -27.21 7.29 -3.52
C LEU A 365 -26.53 7.73 -4.84
N GLY A 366 -26.60 6.91 -5.89
CA GLY A 366 -26.10 7.23 -7.23
C GLY A 366 -24.59 7.06 -7.43
N THR A 367 -23.85 6.66 -6.39
CA THR A 367 -22.41 6.36 -6.47
C THR A 367 -22.10 5.12 -5.64
N ASN A 368 -21.25 4.24 -6.18
CA ASN A 368 -20.76 3.07 -5.46
C ASN A 368 -19.48 3.42 -4.68
N PRO A 369 -19.53 3.55 -3.33
CA PRO A 369 -18.34 3.83 -2.52
C PRO A 369 -17.34 2.68 -2.45
N TYR A 370 -17.76 1.47 -2.82
CA TYR A 370 -17.00 0.22 -2.68
C TYR A 370 -16.62 -0.33 -4.05
N LYS A 371 -16.51 0.53 -5.07
CA LYS A 371 -15.95 0.16 -6.38
C LYS A 371 -14.44 0.38 -6.38
N PHE A 372 -13.73 -0.42 -5.61
CA PHE A 372 -12.28 -0.36 -5.48
C PHE A 372 -11.57 -1.50 -6.24
N GLY A 373 -10.30 -1.30 -6.57
CA GLY A 373 -9.37 -2.39 -6.89
C GLY A 373 -8.89 -3.08 -5.62
N MET A 374 -8.53 -4.36 -5.71
CA MET A 374 -8.02 -5.13 -4.58
C MET A 374 -6.51 -5.30 -4.68
N ILE A 375 -5.83 -5.17 -3.54
CA ILE A 375 -4.41 -5.46 -3.39
C ILE A 375 -4.19 -6.35 -2.15
N GLY A 376 -2.98 -6.90 -2.04
CA GLY A 376 -2.47 -7.51 -0.82
C GLY A 376 -1.06 -6.98 -0.57
N SER A 377 -0.72 -6.78 0.70
CA SER A 377 0.53 -6.13 1.11
C SER A 377 1.09 -6.82 2.35
N SER A 378 2.33 -6.51 2.74
CA SER A 378 2.92 -7.20 3.88
C SER A 378 2.32 -6.73 5.20
N ASP A 379 2.09 -5.42 5.34
CA ASP A 379 1.92 -4.75 6.64
C ASP A 379 3.03 -5.22 7.60
N SER A 380 4.27 -5.37 7.14
CA SER A 380 5.33 -5.86 8.02
C SER A 380 5.79 -4.74 8.95
N HIS A 381 6.02 -5.06 10.23
CA HIS A 381 6.56 -4.16 11.26
C HIS A 381 8.01 -4.51 11.59
N THR A 382 8.74 -4.97 10.59
CA THR A 382 10.15 -5.35 10.71
C THR A 382 11.09 -4.44 9.93
N GLY A 383 10.56 -3.58 9.05
CA GLY A 383 11.30 -2.88 8.00
C GLY A 383 11.70 -3.77 6.82
N LEU A 384 11.22 -5.02 6.77
CA LEU A 384 11.52 -5.99 5.73
C LEU A 384 10.23 -6.44 5.01
N ALA A 385 10.15 -6.26 3.69
CA ALA A 385 9.07 -6.77 2.85
C ALA A 385 9.22 -8.28 2.58
N THR A 386 9.24 -9.08 3.66
CA THR A 386 9.55 -10.51 3.65
C THR A 386 8.31 -11.37 3.81
N THR A 387 7.60 -11.62 2.71
CA THR A 387 6.37 -12.45 2.70
C THR A 387 6.58 -13.88 2.21
N GLN A 388 7.79 -14.22 1.72
CA GLN A 388 8.12 -15.58 1.27
C GLN A 388 8.41 -16.49 2.46
N GLU A 389 7.84 -17.71 2.46
CA GLU A 389 7.95 -18.67 3.58
C GLU A 389 9.41 -19.00 3.97
N ASP A 390 10.30 -19.11 2.99
CA ASP A 390 11.73 -19.42 3.18
C ASP A 390 12.58 -18.21 3.61
N ASN A 391 11.96 -17.04 3.69
CA ASN A 391 12.59 -15.78 4.10
C ASN A 391 11.66 -14.96 5.01
N PHE A 392 10.74 -15.60 5.75
CA PHE A 392 9.72 -14.92 6.54
C PHE A 392 10.24 -14.49 7.91
N PHE A 393 10.26 -13.17 8.18
CA PHE A 393 10.71 -12.59 9.45
C PHE A 393 9.56 -12.31 10.43
N GLY A 394 8.34 -12.76 10.12
CA GLY A 394 7.17 -12.49 10.94
C GLY A 394 6.59 -11.10 10.75
N LYS A 395 5.56 -10.81 11.54
CA LYS A 395 4.88 -9.50 11.57
C LYS A 395 5.70 -8.44 12.31
N HIS A 396 6.34 -8.77 13.43
CA HIS A 396 7.09 -7.83 14.26
C HIS A 396 8.49 -8.37 14.62
N SER A 397 9.41 -7.50 15.08
CA SER A 397 10.82 -7.84 15.34
C SER A 397 11.14 -8.35 16.74
N GLY A 398 10.17 -8.42 17.66
CA GLY A 398 10.41 -8.67 19.09
C GLY A 398 9.21 -9.17 19.87
#